data_AF-A0A2S6T934-F1
#
_entry.id   AF-A0A2S6T934-F1
#
_cell.length_a   1.000
_cell.length_b   1.000
_cell.length_c   1.000
_cell.angle_alpha   90.00
_cell.angle_beta   90.00
_cell.angle_gamma   90.00
#
_symmetry.space_group_name_H-M   'P 1'
#
loop_
_entity.id
_entity.type
_entity.pdbx_description
1 polymer ?
#
loop_
_entity_poly.entity_id
_entity_poly.type
_entity_poly.pdbx_seq_one_letter_code
_entity_poly.pdbx_strand_id
1 'polypeptide(L)'
;MHAITHIELNAIDLAWDIIARFRNSDLPLAFYDDWVNIANDEAKHFSMLTNYLNQNNACYGDFPAHDSLWESAEKTSDDILSRLAIVPLVLEARGLDTTPGAINKLSATGDTKAARILKIIGEEEISHVATGVRWFHHICKSRELEPASTFQLLVKSQFNGFLKPPFATYARTLAGFPRFYYEPLSKLR
;
A
#
# COMPACT_ATOMS: atom_id res chain seq x y z
N MET A 1 -5.00 -2.42 15.76
CA MET A 1 -5.37 -1.01 15.62
C MET A 1 -4.14 -0.13 15.58
N HIS A 2 -3.33 -0.01 16.65
CA HIS A 2 -2.10 0.81 16.64
C HIS A 2 -1.15 0.48 15.47
N ALA A 3 -0.88 -0.80 15.19
CA ALA A 3 -0.04 -1.18 14.05
C ALA A 3 -0.60 -0.68 12.69
N ILE A 4 -1.93 -0.66 12.53
CA ILE A 4 -2.56 -0.11 11.31
C ILE A 4 -2.41 1.41 11.31
N THR A 5 -2.59 2.08 12.46
CA THR A 5 -2.31 3.51 12.61
C THR A 5 -0.87 3.86 12.22
N HIS A 6 0.10 3.02 12.56
CA HIS A 6 1.48 3.19 12.16
C HIS A 6 1.68 3.03 10.64
N ILE A 7 0.98 2.07 10.02
CA ILE A 7 0.97 1.91 8.55
C ILE A 7 0.42 3.17 7.88
N GLU A 8 -0.72 3.70 8.31
CA GLU A 8 -1.29 4.92 7.71
C GLU A 8 -0.35 6.13 7.83
N LEU A 9 0.35 6.28 8.96
CA LEU A 9 1.35 7.35 9.09
C LEU A 9 2.49 7.18 8.09
N ASN A 10 3.01 5.96 7.95
CA ASN A 10 4.03 5.67 6.95
C ASN A 10 3.50 5.95 5.54
N ALA A 11 2.25 5.61 5.24
CA ALA A 11 1.65 5.86 3.93
C ALA A 11 1.58 7.37 3.60
N ILE A 12 1.28 8.22 4.60
CA ILE A 12 1.41 9.69 4.46
C ILE A 12 2.84 10.07 4.09
N ASP A 13 3.82 9.59 4.86
CA ASP A 13 5.23 9.91 4.65
C ASP A 13 5.73 9.42 3.28
N LEU A 14 5.30 8.24 2.84
CA LEU A 14 5.66 7.63 1.57
C LEU A 14 5.05 8.36 0.37
N ALA A 15 3.82 8.84 0.50
CA ALA A 15 3.17 9.66 -0.51
C ALA A 15 3.88 11.01 -0.70
N TRP A 16 4.36 11.63 0.39
CA TRP A 16 5.21 12.83 0.27
C TRP A 16 6.62 12.52 -0.22
N ASP A 17 7.19 11.40 0.21
CA ASP A 17 8.52 10.97 -0.18
C ASP A 17 8.61 10.75 -1.69
N ILE A 18 7.64 10.06 -2.30
CA ILE A 18 7.67 9.80 -3.75
C ILE A 18 7.56 11.10 -4.56
N ILE A 19 6.80 12.10 -4.09
CA ILE A 19 6.72 13.43 -4.69
C ILE A 19 8.09 14.11 -4.62
N ALA A 20 8.65 14.24 -3.42
CA ALA A 20 9.88 15.01 -3.20
C ALA A 20 11.10 14.36 -3.87
N ARG A 21 11.18 13.03 -3.78
CA ARG A 21 12.33 12.23 -4.24
C ARG A 21 12.43 12.17 -5.75
N PHE A 22 11.30 11.96 -6.43
CA PHE A 22 11.28 11.78 -7.88
C PHE A 22 10.92 13.03 -8.66
N ARG A 23 10.88 14.21 -8.01
CA ARG A 23 10.54 15.51 -8.62
C ARG A 23 11.31 15.90 -9.89
N ASN A 24 12.54 15.40 -10.04
CA ASN A 24 13.41 15.70 -11.18
C ASN A 24 13.22 14.70 -12.34
N SER A 25 12.27 13.79 -12.22
CA SER A 25 11.89 12.87 -13.29
C SER A 25 10.94 13.60 -14.24
N ASP A 26 10.97 13.30 -15.54
CA ASP A 26 10.07 13.85 -16.55
C ASP A 26 8.62 13.30 -16.39
N LEU A 27 8.04 13.48 -15.20
CA LEU A 27 6.71 13.01 -14.83
C LEU A 27 5.69 14.12 -15.06
N PRO A 28 4.49 13.79 -15.56
CA PRO A 28 3.41 14.76 -15.71
C PRO A 28 2.90 15.24 -14.34
N LEU A 29 2.33 16.45 -14.29
CA LEU A 29 1.80 17.03 -13.05
C LEU A 29 0.79 16.12 -12.33
N ALA A 30 -0.04 15.40 -13.11
CA ALA A 30 -1.01 14.45 -12.61
C ALA A 30 -0.40 13.37 -11.69
N PHE A 31 0.87 13.01 -11.90
CA PHE A 31 1.57 12.08 -10.99
C PHE A 31 1.62 12.64 -9.58
N TYR A 32 2.01 13.91 -9.43
CA TYR A 32 2.13 14.56 -8.14
C TYR A 32 0.76 14.81 -7.53
N ASP A 33 -0.23 15.23 -8.33
CA ASP A 33 -1.61 15.44 -7.86
C ASP A 33 -2.19 14.15 -7.26
N ASP A 34 -1.95 13.01 -7.90
CA ASP A 34 -2.40 11.70 -7.41
C ASP A 34 -1.80 11.34 -6.05
N TRP A 35 -0.49 11.58 -5.85
CA TRP A 35 0.16 11.30 -4.57
C TRP A 35 -0.23 12.30 -3.46
N VAL A 36 -0.54 13.55 -3.81
CA VAL A 36 -1.11 14.51 -2.86
C VAL A 36 -2.49 14.02 -2.39
N ASN A 37 -3.32 13.51 -3.31
CA ASN A 37 -4.62 12.96 -2.95
C ASN A 37 -4.49 11.73 -2.04
N ILE A 38 -3.57 10.81 -2.36
CA ILE A 38 -3.27 9.66 -1.48
C ILE A 38 -2.84 10.15 -0.10
N ALA A 39 -1.87 11.07 -0.01
CA ALA A 39 -1.42 11.61 1.29
C ALA A 39 -2.58 12.19 2.14
N ASN A 40 -3.56 12.81 1.49
CA ASN A 40 -4.76 13.33 2.15
C ASN A 40 -5.69 12.21 2.65
N ASP A 41 -5.90 11.15 1.85
CA ASP A 41 -6.68 9.98 2.26
C ASP A 41 -6.02 9.27 3.46
N GLU A 42 -4.70 9.06 3.42
CA GLU A 42 -3.98 8.43 4.53
C GLU A 42 -3.98 9.29 5.79
N ALA A 43 -3.94 10.62 5.66
CA ALA A 43 -4.10 11.53 6.80
C ALA A 43 -5.49 11.40 7.44
N LYS A 44 -6.53 11.21 6.63
CA LYS A 44 -7.89 10.93 7.12
C LYS A 44 -7.96 9.55 7.78
N HIS A 45 -7.35 8.51 7.19
CA HIS A 45 -7.27 7.17 7.78
C HIS A 45 -6.58 7.17 9.14
N PHE A 46 -5.39 7.78 9.20
CA PHE A 46 -4.62 7.99 10.42
C PHE A 46 -5.45 8.72 11.49
N SER A 47 -6.16 9.78 11.10
CA SER A 47 -7.03 10.54 12.01
C SER A 47 -8.19 9.69 12.55
N MET A 48 -8.82 8.84 11.74
CA MET A 48 -9.86 7.92 12.22
C MET A 48 -9.31 6.92 13.24
N LEU A 49 -8.14 6.36 12.97
CA LEU A 49 -7.53 5.34 13.82
C LEU A 49 -6.99 5.92 15.14
N THR A 50 -6.33 7.08 15.10
CA THR A 50 -5.86 7.78 16.32
C THR A 50 -7.02 8.18 17.21
N ASN A 51 -8.11 8.71 16.65
CA ASN A 51 -9.33 8.99 17.40
C ASN A 51 -9.91 7.73 18.06
N TYR A 52 -9.90 6.60 17.35
CA TYR A 52 -10.32 5.32 17.91
C TYR A 52 -9.39 4.87 19.05
N LEU A 53 -8.06 4.98 18.90
CA LEU A 53 -7.11 4.64 19.97
C LEU A 53 -7.38 5.47 21.23
N ASN A 54 -7.50 6.79 21.08
CA ASN A 54 -7.70 7.72 22.19
C ASN A 54 -8.95 7.38 23.00
N GLN A 55 -10.04 6.97 22.33
CA GLN A 55 -11.29 6.54 22.96
C GLN A 55 -11.17 5.21 23.71
N ASN A 56 -10.12 4.43 23.43
CA ASN A 56 -9.81 3.17 24.07
C ASN A 56 -8.60 3.28 25.00
N ASN A 57 -8.32 4.49 25.50
CA ASN A 57 -7.22 4.78 26.44
C ASN A 57 -5.83 4.37 25.92
N ALA A 58 -5.60 4.52 24.62
CA ALA A 58 -4.31 4.34 23.98
C ALA A 58 -4.01 5.51 23.06
N CYS A 59 -2.74 5.78 22.83
CA CYS A 59 -2.25 6.80 21.90
C CYS A 59 -1.40 6.14 20.80
N TYR A 60 -1.28 6.82 19.67
CA TYR A 60 -0.21 6.48 18.73
C TYR A 60 1.13 6.70 19.42
N GLY A 61 2.03 5.71 19.32
CA GLY A 61 3.30 5.66 20.04
C GLY A 61 3.32 4.82 21.32
N ASP A 62 2.17 4.41 21.87
CA ASP A 62 2.12 3.61 23.11
C ASP A 62 2.60 2.16 22.94
N PHE A 63 2.57 1.64 21.70
CA PHE A 63 2.97 0.28 21.37
C PHE A 63 4.16 0.27 20.39
N PRO A 64 4.95 -0.82 20.35
CA PRO A 64 6.04 -0.96 19.38
C PRO A 64 5.56 -0.80 17.94
N ALA A 65 6.37 -0.10 17.15
CA ALA A 65 6.19 0.10 15.72
C ALA A 65 7.14 -0.79 14.91
N HIS A 66 6.81 -1.03 13.64
CA HIS A 66 7.64 -1.81 12.72
C HIS A 66 8.10 -0.94 11.55
N ASP A 67 9.32 -1.11 11.08
CA ASP A 67 9.91 -0.19 10.08
C ASP A 67 9.84 -0.70 8.63
N SER A 68 9.14 -1.81 8.38
CA SER A 68 9.24 -2.53 7.10
C SER A 68 8.85 -1.70 5.87
N LEU A 69 7.93 -0.75 6.04
CA LEU A 69 7.50 0.15 4.97
C LEU A 69 8.63 1.13 4.61
N TRP A 70 9.23 1.76 5.61
CA TRP A 70 10.32 2.69 5.41
C TRP A 70 11.61 2.00 4.92
N GLU A 71 11.96 0.83 5.46
CA GLU A 71 13.08 0.03 4.96
C GLU A 71 12.93 -0.31 3.46
N SER A 72 11.72 -0.61 3.01
CA SER A 72 11.42 -0.85 1.60
C SER A 72 11.50 0.43 0.76
N ALA A 73 11.12 1.57 1.34
CA ALA A 73 11.22 2.87 0.69
C ALA A 73 12.68 3.29 0.48
N GLU A 74 13.53 3.08 1.48
CA GLU A 74 14.98 3.35 1.40
C GLU A 74 15.64 2.49 0.33
N LYS A 75 15.36 1.18 0.31
CA LYS A 75 15.91 0.24 -0.70
C LYS A 75 15.52 0.58 -2.13
N THR A 76 14.37 1.24 -2.31
CA THR A 76 13.84 1.62 -3.63
C THR A 76 13.99 3.09 -3.95
N SER A 77 14.77 3.82 -3.15
CA SER A 77 14.88 5.28 -3.22
C SER A 77 15.51 5.80 -4.52
N ASP A 78 16.32 4.98 -5.20
CA ASP A 78 17.05 5.39 -6.40
C ASP A 78 16.26 5.18 -7.71
N ASP A 79 15.12 4.47 -7.67
CA ASP A 79 14.35 4.16 -8.87
C ASP A 79 12.84 4.15 -8.63
N ILE A 80 12.15 5.05 -9.31
CA ILE A 80 10.69 5.19 -9.22
C ILE A 80 9.95 3.91 -9.61
N LEU A 81 10.47 3.15 -10.57
CA LEU A 81 9.79 1.92 -11.00
C LEU A 81 9.88 0.83 -9.92
N SER A 82 11.04 0.70 -9.29
CA SER A 82 11.26 -0.12 -8.10
C SER A 82 10.38 0.34 -6.92
N ARG A 83 10.29 1.66 -6.69
CA ARG A 83 9.43 2.23 -5.64
C ARG A 83 7.96 1.84 -5.85
N LEU A 84 7.45 2.04 -7.06
CA LEU A 84 6.07 1.70 -7.43
C LEU A 84 5.83 0.18 -7.36
N ALA A 85 6.78 -0.66 -7.74
CA ALA A 85 6.62 -2.10 -7.63
C ALA A 85 6.50 -2.57 -6.17
N ILE A 86 7.34 -2.04 -5.27
CA ILE A 86 7.45 -2.58 -3.91
C ILE A 86 6.46 -1.93 -2.97
N VAL A 87 6.31 -0.61 -2.98
CA VAL A 87 5.45 0.06 -1.99
C VAL A 87 3.98 -0.11 -2.35
N PRO A 88 3.41 0.52 -3.38
CA PRO A 88 1.97 0.42 -3.64
C PRO A 88 1.53 -0.96 -4.17
N LEU A 89 2.35 -1.64 -4.98
CA LEU A 89 1.92 -2.91 -5.60
C LEU A 89 2.19 -4.16 -4.76
N VAL A 90 3.10 -4.11 -3.79
CA VAL A 90 3.35 -5.25 -2.86
C VAL A 90 2.87 -4.94 -1.46
N LEU A 91 3.33 -3.84 -0.85
CA LEU A 91 3.04 -3.53 0.54
C LEU A 91 1.61 -3.01 0.72
N GLU A 92 1.17 -2.03 -0.07
CA GLU A 92 -0.20 -1.51 0.05
C GLU A 92 -1.25 -2.50 -0.46
N ALA A 93 -0.97 -3.19 -1.56
CA ALA A 93 -1.81 -4.31 -2.02
C ALA A 93 -1.97 -5.44 -0.99
N ARG A 94 -1.10 -5.50 0.05
CA ARG A 94 -1.27 -6.43 1.17
C ARG A 94 -2.42 -6.03 2.10
N GLY A 95 -2.73 -4.74 2.20
CA GLY A 95 -3.91 -4.22 2.89
C GLY A 95 -5.19 -4.87 2.35
N LEU A 96 -5.34 -4.91 1.01
CA LEU A 96 -6.48 -5.55 0.34
C LEU A 96 -6.68 -7.01 0.77
N ASP A 97 -5.59 -7.76 0.98
CA ASP A 97 -5.65 -9.17 1.35
C ASP A 97 -5.99 -9.40 2.83
N THR A 98 -5.52 -8.49 3.71
CA THR A 98 -5.51 -8.71 5.16
C THR A 98 -6.66 -8.02 5.88
N THR A 99 -7.13 -6.88 5.35
CA THR A 99 -8.22 -6.08 5.93
C THR A 99 -9.53 -6.86 6.09
N PRO A 100 -10.00 -7.68 5.11
CA PRO A 100 -11.22 -8.46 5.30
C PRO A 100 -11.17 -9.41 6.51
N GLY A 101 -10.02 -10.06 6.73
CA GLY A 101 -9.80 -10.93 7.88
C GLY A 101 -9.81 -10.16 9.20
N ALA A 102 -9.21 -8.97 9.23
CA ALA A 102 -9.21 -8.09 10.39
C ALA A 102 -10.63 -7.60 10.73
N ILE A 103 -11.41 -7.18 9.74
CA ILE A 103 -12.83 -6.77 9.90
C ILE A 103 -13.66 -7.90 10.49
N ASN A 104 -13.53 -9.12 9.95
CA ASN A 104 -14.27 -10.28 10.44
C ASN A 104 -13.95 -10.59 11.90
N LYS A 105 -12.66 -10.53 12.26
CA LYS A 105 -12.21 -10.77 13.63
C LYS A 105 -12.76 -9.73 14.61
N LEU A 106 -12.66 -8.45 14.27
CA LEU A 106 -13.17 -7.34 15.10
C LEU A 106 -14.69 -7.41 15.27
N SER A 107 -15.41 -7.72 14.19
CA SER A 107 -16.87 -7.89 14.23
C SER A 107 -17.27 -9.06 15.12
N ALA A 108 -16.55 -10.19 15.03
CA ALA A 108 -16.80 -11.37 15.86
C ALA A 108 -16.54 -11.12 17.36
N THR A 109 -15.65 -10.20 17.70
CA THR A 109 -15.40 -9.78 19.09
C THR A 109 -16.28 -8.62 19.55
N GLY A 110 -17.24 -8.17 18.73
CA GLY A 110 -18.18 -7.09 19.07
C GLY A 110 -17.65 -5.66 18.85
N ASP A 111 -16.42 -5.50 18.36
CA ASP A 111 -15.84 -4.19 18.06
C ASP A 111 -16.26 -3.70 16.67
N THR A 112 -17.53 -3.35 16.59
CA THR A 112 -18.16 -2.85 15.36
C THR A 112 -17.60 -1.49 14.91
N LYS A 113 -17.02 -0.71 15.83
CA LYS A 113 -16.44 0.59 15.52
C LYS A 113 -15.12 0.44 14.78
N ALA A 114 -14.20 -0.36 15.32
CA ALA A 114 -12.95 -0.67 14.64
C ALA A 114 -13.19 -1.34 13.28
N ALA A 115 -14.12 -2.30 13.23
CA ALA A 115 -14.49 -2.98 11.99
C ALA A 115 -15.01 -2.00 10.92
N ARG A 116 -15.81 -0.99 11.30
CA ARG A 116 -16.29 0.04 10.38
C ARG A 116 -15.16 0.93 9.85
N ILE A 117 -14.22 1.33 10.70
CA ILE A 117 -13.06 2.13 10.28
C ILE A 117 -12.25 1.36 9.24
N LEU A 118 -11.93 0.09 9.52
CA LEU A 118 -11.17 -0.75 8.58
C LEU A 118 -11.93 -1.02 7.28
N LYS A 119 -13.26 -1.04 7.32
CA LYS A 119 -14.07 -1.15 6.10
C LYS A 119 -13.91 0.08 5.20
N ILE A 120 -13.94 1.29 5.77
CA ILE A 120 -13.73 2.52 5.02
C ILE A 120 -12.33 2.52 4.38
N ILE A 121 -11.29 2.25 5.20
CA ILE A 121 -9.90 2.19 4.73
C ILE A 121 -9.76 1.16 3.61
N GLY A 122 -10.27 -0.07 3.81
CA GLY A 122 -10.16 -1.13 2.81
C GLY A 122 -10.91 -0.87 1.50
N GLU A 123 -11.95 -0.04 1.51
CA GLU A 123 -12.65 0.38 0.29
C GLU A 123 -11.85 1.46 -0.47
N GLU A 124 -11.23 2.40 0.23
CA GLU A 124 -10.40 3.48 -0.34
C GLU A 124 -9.06 2.94 -0.88
N GLU A 125 -8.49 1.91 -0.24
CA GLU A 125 -7.24 1.24 -0.61
C GLU A 125 -7.21 0.70 -2.06
N ILE A 126 -8.37 0.32 -2.61
CA ILE A 126 -8.45 -0.16 -4.00
C ILE A 126 -8.00 0.94 -4.97
N SER A 127 -8.35 2.20 -4.68
CA SER A 127 -8.01 3.35 -5.51
C SER A 127 -6.53 3.73 -5.41
N HIS A 128 -5.92 3.50 -4.25
CA HIS A 128 -4.49 3.74 -4.01
C HIS A 128 -3.64 2.74 -4.79
N VAL A 129 -3.98 1.45 -4.70
CA VAL A 129 -3.34 0.41 -5.51
C VAL A 129 -3.55 0.66 -7.01
N ALA A 130 -4.74 1.09 -7.43
CA ALA A 130 -5.02 1.44 -8.83
C ALA A 130 -4.13 2.59 -9.34
N THR A 131 -3.89 3.60 -8.50
CA THR A 131 -2.98 4.70 -8.80
C THR A 131 -1.55 4.21 -8.94
N GLY A 132 -1.10 3.34 -8.04
CA GLY A 132 0.21 2.67 -8.16
C GLY A 132 0.35 1.91 -9.48
N VAL A 133 -0.67 1.12 -9.87
CA VAL A 133 -0.66 0.34 -11.12
C VAL A 133 -0.60 1.24 -12.34
N ARG A 134 -1.41 2.30 -12.37
CA ARG A 134 -1.44 3.28 -13.46
C ARG A 134 -0.06 3.90 -13.68
N TRP A 135 0.58 4.37 -12.62
CA TRP A 135 1.90 4.97 -12.72
C TRP A 135 2.98 3.95 -13.03
N PHE A 136 2.91 2.74 -12.49
CA PHE A 136 3.83 1.67 -12.84
C PHE A 136 3.77 1.37 -14.36
N HIS A 137 2.57 1.30 -14.94
CA HIS A 137 2.38 1.11 -16.39
C HIS A 137 2.91 2.30 -17.20
N HIS A 138 2.66 3.53 -16.73
CA HIS A 138 3.16 4.73 -17.37
C HIS A 138 4.69 4.72 -17.47
N ILE A 139 5.38 4.41 -16.37
CA ILE A 139 6.85 4.36 -16.34
C ILE A 139 7.37 3.19 -17.19
N CYS A 140 6.77 2.01 -17.09
CA CYS A 140 7.13 0.88 -17.97
C CYS A 140 7.02 1.28 -19.45
N LYS A 141 5.94 1.94 -19.86
CA LYS A 141 5.76 2.42 -21.23
C LYS A 141 6.84 3.42 -21.63
N SER A 142 7.18 4.38 -20.77
CA SER A 142 8.23 5.38 -21.05
C SER A 142 9.63 4.76 -21.21
N ARG A 143 9.85 3.60 -20.58
CA ARG A 143 11.11 2.85 -20.60
C ARG A 143 11.09 1.65 -21.56
N GLU A 144 10.03 1.49 -22.36
CA GLU A 144 9.83 0.36 -23.29
C GLU A 144 9.90 -1.03 -22.62
N LEU A 145 9.36 -1.13 -21.39
CA LEU A 145 9.35 -2.35 -20.60
C LEU A 145 7.97 -3.01 -20.60
N GLU A 146 7.95 -4.35 -20.59
CA GLU A 146 6.71 -5.10 -20.36
C GLU A 146 6.36 -5.11 -18.86
N PRO A 147 5.19 -4.58 -18.44
CA PRO A 147 4.89 -4.36 -17.03
C PRO A 147 4.92 -5.61 -16.14
N ALA A 148 4.33 -6.74 -16.55
CA ALA A 148 4.16 -7.89 -15.66
C ALA A 148 5.49 -8.57 -15.32
N SER A 149 6.30 -8.83 -16.35
CA SER A 149 7.65 -9.37 -16.20
C SER A 149 8.55 -8.43 -15.42
N THR A 150 8.47 -7.12 -15.69
CA THR A 150 9.22 -6.11 -14.94
C THR A 150 8.86 -6.10 -13.46
N PHE A 151 7.57 -6.10 -13.14
CA PHE A 151 7.10 -6.22 -11.76
C PHE A 151 7.66 -7.47 -11.08
N GLN A 152 7.54 -8.63 -11.73
CA GLN A 152 8.06 -9.89 -11.18
C GLN A 152 9.57 -9.86 -10.93
N LEU A 153 10.35 -9.25 -11.83
CA LEU A 153 11.80 -9.10 -11.68
C LEU A 153 12.15 -8.18 -10.51
N LEU A 154 11.46 -7.05 -10.39
CA LEU A 154 11.66 -6.09 -9.30
C LEU A 154 11.31 -6.69 -7.94
N VAL A 155 10.19 -7.39 -7.84
CA VAL A 155 9.82 -8.07 -6.59
C VAL A 155 10.84 -9.15 -6.22
N LYS A 156 11.29 -9.97 -7.18
CA LYS A 156 12.30 -11.01 -6.90
C LYS A 156 13.64 -10.43 -6.42
N SER A 157 14.01 -9.23 -6.86
CA SER A 157 15.30 -8.61 -6.53
C SER A 157 15.24 -7.73 -5.27
N GLN A 158 14.10 -7.08 -5.00
CA GLN A 158 13.98 -6.06 -3.96
C GLN A 158 13.08 -6.47 -2.78
N PHE A 159 12.27 -7.52 -2.92
CA PHE A 159 11.40 -8.01 -1.86
C PHE A 159 11.96 -9.28 -1.21
N ASN A 160 12.14 -9.22 0.11
CA ASN A 160 12.61 -10.38 0.88
C ASN A 160 11.45 -11.36 1.13
N GLY A 161 11.38 -12.42 0.32
CA GLY A 161 10.48 -13.55 0.53
C GLY A 161 9.47 -13.75 -0.59
N PHE A 162 8.28 -14.25 -0.23
CA PHE A 162 7.22 -14.60 -1.19
C PHE A 162 5.95 -13.83 -0.88
N LEU A 163 5.18 -13.53 -1.92
CA LEU A 163 3.84 -12.97 -1.75
C LEU A 163 2.93 -14.03 -1.14
N LYS A 164 2.27 -13.70 -0.03
CA LYS A 164 1.53 -14.68 0.79
C LYS A 164 0.04 -14.68 0.44
N PRO A 165 -0.53 -15.78 -0.08
CA PRO A 165 -1.98 -15.92 -0.21
C PRO A 165 -2.65 -16.00 1.18
N PRO A 166 -3.99 -15.84 1.28
CA PRO A 166 -4.93 -15.60 0.18
C PRO A 166 -4.78 -14.19 -0.41
N PHE A 167 -4.97 -14.07 -1.73
CA PHE A 167 -5.02 -12.78 -2.41
C PHE A 167 -6.47 -12.32 -2.57
N ALA A 168 -6.76 -11.06 -2.27
CA ALA A 168 -8.04 -10.42 -2.53
C ALA A 168 -8.21 -10.16 -4.04
N THR A 169 -8.31 -11.24 -4.82
CA THR A 169 -8.29 -11.23 -6.29
C THR A 169 -9.30 -10.25 -6.86
N TYR A 170 -10.52 -10.21 -6.31
CA TYR A 170 -11.55 -9.28 -6.78
C TYR A 170 -11.11 -7.81 -6.61
N ALA A 171 -10.67 -7.43 -5.41
CA ALA A 171 -10.20 -6.06 -5.12
C ALA A 171 -8.96 -5.70 -5.96
N ARG A 172 -7.98 -6.60 -6.04
CA ARG A 172 -6.79 -6.41 -6.89
C ARG A 172 -7.15 -6.26 -8.37
N THR A 173 -8.13 -7.02 -8.87
CA THR A 173 -8.63 -6.90 -10.25
C THR A 173 -9.31 -5.55 -10.50
N LEU A 174 -10.12 -5.06 -9.55
CA LEU A 174 -10.69 -3.70 -9.62
C LEU A 174 -9.60 -2.61 -9.65
N ALA A 175 -8.49 -2.84 -8.96
CA ALA A 175 -7.32 -1.97 -9.00
C ALA A 175 -6.49 -2.10 -10.30
N GLY A 176 -6.92 -2.88 -11.29
CA GLY A 176 -6.15 -3.13 -12.51
C GLY A 176 -4.92 -4.03 -12.30
N PHE A 177 -4.88 -4.77 -11.19
CA PHE A 177 -3.77 -5.65 -10.80
C PHE A 177 -4.18 -7.12 -10.89
N PRO A 178 -4.13 -7.74 -12.08
CA PRO A 178 -4.59 -9.11 -12.30
C PRO A 178 -3.58 -10.15 -11.78
N ARG A 179 -4.09 -11.37 -11.57
CA ARG A 179 -3.38 -12.54 -11.01
C ARG A 179 -1.98 -12.80 -11.58
N PHE A 180 -1.80 -12.63 -12.89
CA PHE A 180 -0.53 -12.95 -13.56
C PHE A 180 0.65 -12.07 -13.10
N TYR A 181 0.40 -10.95 -12.42
CA TYR A 181 1.48 -10.18 -11.77
C TYR A 181 2.04 -10.90 -10.55
N TYR A 182 1.17 -11.36 -9.64
CA TYR A 182 1.55 -11.69 -8.27
C TYR A 182 1.45 -13.18 -7.92
N GLU A 183 0.60 -13.96 -8.60
CA GLU A 183 0.49 -15.41 -8.34
C GLU A 183 1.82 -16.15 -8.60
N PRO A 184 2.60 -15.85 -9.66
CA PRO A 184 3.91 -16.48 -9.89
C PRO A 184 4.97 -16.17 -8.82
N LEU A 185 4.74 -15.15 -7.99
CA LEU A 185 5.63 -14.71 -6.91
C LEU A 185 5.22 -15.29 -5.54
N SER A 186 4.12 -16.04 -5.51
CA SER A 186 3.72 -16.82 -4.35
C SER A 186 4.47 -18.14 -4.31
N LYS A 187 4.74 -18.66 -3.11
CA LYS A 187 5.19 -20.04 -2.98
C LYS A 187 4.05 -20.94 -3.45
N LEU A 188 4.30 -21.71 -4.52
CA LEU A 188 3.48 -22.87 -4.87
C LEU A 188 3.38 -23.73 -3.59
N ARG A 189 2.16 -23.99 -3.14
CA ARG A 189 1.90 -25.05 -2.17
C ARG A 189 1.91 -26.38 -2.90
#